data_AF-A0A343IR34-F1
#
_entry.id   AF-A0A343IR34-F1
#
_cell.length_a   1.000
_cell.length_b   1.000
_cell.length_c   1.000
_cell.angle_alpha   90.00
_cell.angle_beta   90.00
_cell.angle_gamma   90.00
#
_symmetry.space_group_name_H-M   'P 1'
#
loop_
_entity.id
_entity.type
_entity.pdbx_description
1 polymer ?
#
loop_
_entity_poly.entity_id
_entity_poly.type
_entity_poly.pdbx_seq_one_letter_code
_entity_poly.pdbx_strand_id
1 'polypeptide(L)'
;MATSTGATPAYLLAPEVSALLWYMPDQRHHMLFATMWNTGSRIGEARTLTPESFDLDGLRPFVRVLSEKVRARRGRPPKDEVRLVPLTDGSFVRQMESWMVTTRPAGGSRYGRSRMRQCATG
;
A
#
# COMPACT_ATOMS: atom_id res chain seq x y z
N MET A 1 -6.62 -23.27 -6.14
CA MET A 1 -7.71 -22.29 -6.23
C MET A 1 -8.88 -22.86 -5.45
N ALA A 2 -9.34 -22.16 -4.41
CA ALA A 2 -10.58 -22.55 -3.75
C ALA A 2 -11.76 -22.16 -4.65
N THR A 3 -12.57 -23.16 -5.01
CA THR A 3 -13.83 -23.07 -5.77
C THR A 3 -13.72 -22.62 -7.24
N SER A 4 -13.38 -23.56 -8.15
CA SER A 4 -13.56 -23.37 -9.61
C SER A 4 -14.90 -23.90 -10.14
N THR A 5 -15.88 -24.17 -9.25
CA THR A 5 -17.13 -24.88 -9.58
C THR A 5 -18.27 -23.93 -10.00
N GLY A 6 -18.00 -22.65 -10.26
CA GLY A 6 -18.95 -21.68 -10.83
C GLY A 6 -20.05 -21.17 -9.87
N ALA A 7 -20.26 -21.81 -8.71
CA ALA A 7 -21.25 -21.40 -7.71
C ALA A 7 -20.79 -20.26 -6.78
N THR A 8 -19.48 -20.03 -6.69
CA THR A 8 -18.87 -18.99 -5.85
C THR A 8 -17.72 -18.33 -6.60
N PRO A 9 -17.46 -17.02 -6.37
CA PRO A 9 -16.34 -16.34 -6.99
C PRO A 9 -15.03 -17.05 -6.61
N ALA A 10 -14.16 -17.29 -7.59
CA ALA A 10 -12.87 -17.93 -7.33
C ALA A 10 -11.97 -17.00 -6.50
N TYR A 11 -11.41 -17.52 -5.41
CA TYR A 11 -10.48 -16.79 -4.55
C TYR A 11 -9.22 -17.61 -4.28
N LEU A 12 -8.12 -16.88 -4.06
CA LEU A 12 -6.86 -17.47 -3.65
C LEU A 12 -6.87 -17.72 -2.14
N LEU A 13 -6.36 -18.88 -1.73
CA LEU A 13 -6.08 -19.15 -0.33
C LEU A 13 -4.79 -18.43 0.12
N ALA A 14 -4.65 -18.17 1.42
CA ALA A 14 -3.44 -17.57 2.00
C ALA A 14 -2.10 -18.19 1.53
N PRO A 15 -1.94 -19.53 1.47
CA PRO A 15 -0.72 -20.14 0.92
C PRO A 15 -0.55 -19.89 -0.59
N GLU A 16 -1.64 -19.80 -1.35
CA GLU A 16 -1.59 -19.52 -2.80
C GLU A 16 -1.17 -18.07 -3.07
N VAL A 17 -1.63 -17.13 -2.24
CA VAL A 17 -1.17 -15.73 -2.30
C VAL A 17 0.30 -15.62 -1.91
N SER A 18 0.74 -16.35 -0.90
CA SER A 18 2.14 -16.37 -0.47
C SER A 18 3.04 -16.91 -1.58
N ALA A 19 2.63 -18.01 -2.24
CA ALA A 19 3.33 -18.55 -3.41
C ALA A 19 3.35 -17.54 -4.57
N LEU A 20 2.22 -16.90 -4.86
CA LEU A 20 2.13 -15.87 -5.90
C LEU A 20 3.13 -14.73 -5.68
N LEU A 21 3.21 -14.22 -4.45
CA LEU A 21 4.18 -13.18 -4.08
C LEU A 21 5.62 -13.68 -4.22
N TRP A 22 5.90 -14.91 -3.80
CA TRP A 22 7.24 -15.50 -3.90
C TRP A 22 7.71 -15.66 -5.35
N TYR A 23 6.81 -16.00 -6.28
CA TYR A 23 7.13 -16.17 -7.69
C TYR A 23 7.29 -14.85 -8.46
N MET A 24 7.04 -13.68 -7.86
CA MET A 24 7.16 -12.39 -8.55
C MET A 24 8.58 -11.81 -8.45
N PRO A 25 9.38 -11.80 -9.54
CA PRO A 25 10.73 -11.25 -9.49
C PRO A 25 10.77 -9.71 -9.56
N ASP A 26 9.72 -9.06 -10.08
CA ASP A 26 9.66 -7.59 -10.12
C ASP A 26 9.13 -7.05 -8.79
N GLN A 27 10.01 -6.32 -8.09
CA GLN A 27 9.71 -5.70 -6.80
C GLN A 27 8.50 -4.76 -6.86
N ARG A 28 8.25 -4.08 -7.99
CA ARG A 28 7.10 -3.17 -8.12
C ARG A 28 5.78 -3.92 -8.14
N HIS A 29 5.72 -5.04 -8.86
CA HIS A 29 4.54 -5.90 -8.88
C HIS A 29 4.34 -6.55 -7.52
N HIS A 30 5.41 -7.08 -6.92
CA HIS A 30 5.38 -7.64 -5.58
C HIS A 30 4.76 -6.67 -4.56
N MET A 31 5.23 -5.42 -4.53
CA MET A 31 4.73 -4.42 -3.59
C MET A 31 3.29 -4.00 -3.87
N LEU A 32 2.86 -3.95 -5.13
CA LEU A 32 1.46 -3.69 -5.48
C LEU A 32 0.54 -4.80 -4.95
N PHE A 33 0.86 -6.06 -5.23
CA PHE A 33 0.06 -7.21 -4.77
C PHE A 33 0.08 -7.34 -3.25
N ALA A 34 1.23 -7.13 -2.62
CA ALA A 34 1.34 -7.12 -1.15
C ALA A 34 0.49 -6.01 -0.54
N THR A 35 0.45 -4.81 -1.14
CA THR A 35 -0.40 -3.70 -0.67
C THR A 35 -1.88 -4.04 -0.80
N MET A 36 -2.29 -4.61 -1.94
CA MET A 36 -3.67 -5.05 -2.14
C MET A 36 -4.07 -6.14 -1.14
N TRP A 37 -3.20 -7.10 -0.87
CA TRP A 37 -3.44 -8.16 0.12
C TRP A 37 -3.56 -7.62 1.55
N ASN A 38 -2.65 -6.73 1.96
CA ASN A 38 -2.63 -6.18 3.32
C ASN A 38 -3.78 -5.20 3.59
N THR A 39 -4.24 -4.49 2.56
CA THR A 39 -5.25 -3.42 2.74
C THR A 39 -6.63 -3.77 2.20
N GLY A 40 -6.76 -4.77 1.34
CA GLY A 40 -7.99 -5.07 0.61
C GLY A 40 -8.38 -3.98 -0.40
N SER A 41 -7.42 -3.16 -0.86
CA SER A 41 -7.68 -2.08 -1.82
C SER A 41 -8.00 -2.61 -3.22
N ARG A 42 -8.91 -1.91 -3.93
CA ARG A 42 -9.18 -2.21 -5.34
C ARG A 42 -7.98 -1.80 -6.20
N ILE A 43 -7.79 -2.44 -7.36
CA ILE A 43 -6.68 -2.13 -8.27
C ILE A 43 -6.62 -0.65 -8.67
N GLY A 44 -7.78 -0.01 -8.89
CA GLY A 44 -7.87 1.42 -9.20
C GLY A 44 -7.43 2.31 -8.04
N GLU A 45 -7.74 1.91 -6.81
CA GLU A 45 -7.31 2.61 -5.59
C GLU A 45 -5.80 2.39 -5.35
N ALA A 46 -5.34 1.14 -5.42
CA ALA A 46 -3.96 0.73 -5.17
C ALA A 46 -2.96 1.41 -6.12
N ARG A 47 -3.29 1.50 -7.41
CA ARG A 47 -2.45 2.20 -8.42
C ARG A 47 -2.26 3.69 -8.11
N THR A 48 -3.19 4.26 -7.37
CA THR A 48 -3.19 5.70 -7.06
C THR A 48 -2.54 6.04 -5.73
N LEU A 49 -2.17 5.02 -4.94
CA LEU A 49 -1.46 5.21 -3.70
C LEU A 49 -0.07 5.79 -3.98
N THR A 50 0.18 6.95 -3.40
CA THR A 50 1.50 7.58 -3.40
C THR A 50 2.22 7.24 -2.09
N PRO A 51 3.56 7.35 -2.02
CA PRO A 51 4.28 7.16 -0.75
C PRO A 51 3.77 8.06 0.38
N GLU A 52 3.20 9.23 0.06
CA GLU A 52 2.59 10.15 1.03
C GLU A 52 1.30 9.63 1.66
N SER A 53 0.70 8.58 1.09
CA SER A 53 -0.52 7.95 1.62
C SER A 53 -0.24 6.93 2.72
N PHE A 54 1.03 6.56 2.93
CA PHE A 54 1.47 5.63 3.96
C PHE A 54 2.05 6.40 5.15
N ASP A 55 1.53 6.13 6.34
CA ASP A 55 2.12 6.58 7.60
C ASP A 55 2.67 5.35 8.33
N LEU A 56 4.00 5.19 8.25
CA LEU A 56 4.71 4.02 8.77
C LEU A 56 5.49 4.32 10.07
N ASP A 57 5.58 5.59 10.46
CA ASP A 57 6.47 6.05 11.54
C ASP A 57 5.88 5.81 12.95
N GLY A 58 4.63 5.33 13.06
CA GLY A 58 3.90 5.16 14.33
C GLY A 58 3.76 3.72 14.84
N LEU A 59 3.44 3.57 16.13
CA LEU A 59 3.06 2.29 16.77
C LEU A 59 1.87 1.57 16.10
N ARG A 60 1.10 2.30 15.29
CA ARG A 60 -0.02 1.80 14.48
C ARG A 60 0.11 2.35 13.06
N PRO A 61 0.85 1.67 12.17
CA PRO A 61 0.99 2.13 10.80
C PRO A 61 -0.36 2.06 10.08
N PHE A 62 -0.65 3.04 9.23
CA PHE A 62 -1.91 3.10 8.49
C PHE A 62 -1.74 3.57 7.04
N VAL A 63 -2.65 3.13 6.19
CA VAL A 63 -2.75 3.56 4.79
C VAL A 63 -4.01 4.38 4.61
N ARG A 64 -3.85 5.53 3.94
CA ARG A 64 -4.95 6.41 3.55
C ARG A 64 -5.41 6.03 2.14
N VAL A 65 -6.45 5.22 2.04
CA VAL A 65 -7.01 4.80 0.75
C VAL A 65 -8.13 5.75 0.34
N LEU A 66 -8.00 6.38 -0.83
CA LEU A 66 -9.06 7.17 -1.44
C LEU A 66 -9.95 6.28 -2.30
N SER A 67 -11.27 6.39 -2.11
CA SER A 67 -12.25 5.63 -2.88
C SER A 67 -12.28 6.10 -4.36
N GLU A 68 -12.28 5.14 -5.29
CA GLU A 68 -12.20 5.39 -6.75
C GLU A 68 -13.37 6.24 -7.27
N LYS A 69 -14.57 6.09 -6.70
CA LYS A 69 -15.78 6.85 -7.04
C LYS A 69 -15.63 8.36 -6.78
N VAL A 70 -14.78 8.72 -5.84
CA VAL A 70 -14.53 10.12 -5.43
C VAL A 70 -13.61 10.80 -6.40
N ARG A 71 -12.67 10.03 -6.97
CA ARG A 71 -11.70 10.52 -7.93
C ARG A 71 -12.32 10.78 -9.31
N ALA A 72 -13.38 10.03 -9.66
CA ALA A 72 -14.17 10.29 -10.86
C ALA A 72 -14.92 11.64 -10.79
N ARG A 73 -15.16 12.18 -9.58
CA ARG A 73 -15.69 13.54 -9.41
C ARG A 73 -14.54 14.55 -9.49
N ARG A 74 -14.59 15.45 -10.48
CA ARG A 74 -13.69 16.61 -10.57
C ARG A 74 -13.88 17.50 -9.33
N GLY A 75 -12.96 17.46 -8.38
CA GLY A 75 -13.01 18.29 -7.16
C GLY A 75 -12.08 17.79 -6.05
N ARG A 76 -11.91 18.59 -5.00
CA ARG A 76 -11.16 18.21 -3.78
C ARG A 76 -11.93 17.10 -3.06
N PRO A 77 -11.34 15.91 -2.86
CA PRO A 77 -12.02 14.82 -2.16
C PRO A 77 -12.39 15.27 -0.73
N PRO A 78 -13.66 15.11 -0.30
CA PRO A 78 -14.03 15.35 1.08
C PRO A 78 -13.25 14.41 2.01
N LYS A 79 -12.77 14.96 3.14
CA LYS A 79 -11.92 14.27 4.13
C LYS A 79 -12.57 12.99 4.69
N ASP A 80 -13.91 12.91 4.65
CA ASP A 80 -14.73 11.79 5.13
C ASP A 80 -14.74 10.54 4.22
N GLU A 81 -14.20 10.63 3.01
CA GLU A 81 -14.22 9.50 2.06
C GLU A 81 -12.85 8.80 1.94
N VAL A 82 -11.94 9.12 2.85
CA VAL A 82 -10.62 8.48 3.00
C VAL A 82 -10.74 7.35 4.01
N ARG A 83 -10.51 6.12 3.55
CA ARG A 83 -10.52 4.94 4.43
C ARG A 83 -9.15 4.79 5.05
N LEU A 84 -9.08 4.80 6.38
CA LEU A 84 -7.87 4.50 7.12
C LEU A 84 -7.80 3.00 7.33
N VAL A 85 -6.83 2.36 6.67
CA VAL A 85 -6.61 0.92 6.81
C VAL A 85 -5.40 0.70 7.71
N PRO A 86 -5.57 0.11 8.91
CA PRO A 86 -4.43 -0.22 9.75
C PRO A 86 -3.61 -1.32 9.09
N LEU A 87 -2.29 -1.15 9.06
CA LEU A 87 -1.36 -2.18 8.63
C LEU A 87 -0.99 -3.02 9.86
N THR A 88 -1.46 -4.26 9.89
CA THR A 88 -1.20 -5.19 11.01
C THR A 88 0.09 -5.98 10.82
N ASP A 89 0.56 -6.10 9.58
CA ASP A 89 1.66 -7.01 9.22
C ASP A 89 3.02 -6.28 9.23
N GLY A 90 3.83 -6.52 10.27
CA GLY A 90 5.13 -5.85 10.44
C GLY A 90 6.15 -6.23 9.35
N SER A 91 6.00 -7.41 8.76
CA SER A 91 6.83 -7.87 7.64
C SER A 91 6.62 -7.00 6.39
N PHE A 92 5.37 -6.62 6.13
CA PHE A 92 4.99 -5.75 5.03
C PHE A 92 5.46 -4.32 5.26
N VAL A 93 5.32 -3.79 6.48
CA VAL A 93 5.77 -2.44 6.85
C VAL A 93 7.27 -2.28 6.55
N ARG A 94 8.10 -3.22 7.00
CA ARG A 94 9.56 -3.20 6.74
C ARG A 94 9.89 -3.29 5.25
N GLN A 95 9.18 -4.14 4.50
CA GLN A 95 9.37 -4.25 3.05
C GLN A 95 8.97 -2.96 2.32
N MET A 96 7.89 -2.31 2.77
CA MET A 96 7.42 -1.04 2.23
C MET A 96 8.42 0.09 2.51
N GLU A 97 8.96 0.18 3.73
CA GLU A 97 10.01 1.13 4.06
C GLU A 97 11.25 0.95 3.17
N SER A 98 11.72 -0.29 3.02
CA SER A 98 12.86 -0.61 2.16
C SER A 98 12.58 -0.23 0.71
N TRP A 99 11.40 -0.59 0.20
CA TRP A 99 11.02 -0.30 -1.18
C TRP A 99 10.89 1.19 -1.46
N MET A 100 10.33 1.96 -0.53
CA MET A 100 10.24 3.43 -0.63
C MET A 100 11.62 4.09 -0.64
N VAL A 101 12.64 3.48 -0.01
CA VAL A 101 14.02 3.98 -0.11
C VAL A 101 14.60 3.68 -1.50
N THR A 102 14.41 2.47 -2.01
CA THR A 102 14.97 2.03 -3.31
C THR A 102 14.30 2.68 -4.52
N THR A 103 12.99 2.93 -4.46
CA THR A 103 12.21 3.46 -5.60
C THR A 103 12.14 4.98 -5.68
N ARG A 104 12.72 5.70 -4.72
CA ARG A 104 12.79 7.16 -4.78
C ARG A 104 13.66 7.57 -5.97
N PRO A 105 13.11 8.28 -6.98
CA PRO A 105 13.97 8.96 -7.94
C PRO A 105 14.80 10.00 -7.17
N ALA A 106 16.08 10.15 -7.54
CA ALA A 106 17.06 11.02 -6.89
C ALA A 106 16.72 12.54 -6.91
N GLY A 107 15.50 12.93 -7.30
CA GLY A 107 15.04 14.31 -7.36
C GLY A 107 13.70 14.52 -6.65
N GLY A 108 13.76 15.14 -5.47
CA GLY A 108 12.76 16.15 -5.09
C GLY A 108 11.44 15.72 -4.43
N SER A 109 11.38 14.68 -3.59
CA SER A 109 10.22 14.51 -2.69
C SER A 109 10.46 15.18 -1.33
N ARG A 110 9.58 16.12 -0.98
CA ARG A 110 9.55 16.92 0.27
C ARG A 110 9.44 16.08 1.57
N TYR A 111 9.32 14.76 1.47
CA TYR A 111 9.18 13.85 2.61
C TYR A 111 10.48 13.72 3.45
N GLY A 112 11.65 13.88 2.83
CA GLY A 112 12.94 13.78 3.52
C GLY A 112 13.24 14.95 4.48
N ARG A 113 12.54 16.09 4.36
CA ARG A 113 12.82 17.27 5.19
C ARG A 113 12.25 17.15 6.62
N SER A 114 11.22 16.34 6.85
CA SER A 114 10.72 16.06 8.21
C SER A 114 11.61 15.05 8.94
N ARG A 115 12.11 14.03 8.24
CA ARG A 115 12.95 12.98 8.86
C ARG A 115 14.36 13.47 9.17
N MET A 116 14.93 14.37 8.35
CA MET A 116 16.26 14.95 8.60
C MET A 116 16.28 15.99 9.74
N ARG A 117 15.12 16.53 10.15
CA ARG A 117 15.03 17.43 11.31
C ARG A 117 14.88 16.68 12.64
N GLN A 118 14.33 15.48 12.64
CA GLN A 118 14.18 14.68 13.87
C GLN A 118 15.48 14.01 14.30
N CYS A 119 16.41 13.70 13.38
CA CYS A 119 17.74 13.19 13.74
C CYS A 119 18.74 14.25 14.23
N ALA A 120 18.38 15.54 14.24
CA ALA A 120 19.27 16.64 14.62
C ALA A 120 18.93 17.25 16.01
N THR A 121 18.06 16.60 16.79
CA THR A 121 17.67 17.06 18.14
C THR A 121 17.82 15.96 19.21
N GLY A 122 18.82 15.09 19.06
CA GLY A 122 19.19 14.08 20.04
C GLY A 122 20.70 13.98 20.18
#